data_AF-S2J0U6-F1
#
_entry.id   AF-S2J0U6-F1
#
_cell.length_a   1.000
_cell.length_b   1.000
_cell.length_c   1.000
_cell.angle_alpha   90.00
_cell.angle_beta   90.00
_cell.angle_gamma   90.00
#
_symmetry.space_group_name_H-M   'P 1'
#
loop_
_entity.id
_entity.type
_entity.pdbx_description
1 polymer ?
#
loop_
_entity_poly.entity_id
_entity_poly.type
_entity_poly.pdbx_seq_one_letter_code
_entity_poly.pdbx_strand_id
1 'polypeptide(L)'
;MKSTLGTPSNVPSLMVESWPNHAQFSSFYDKQVEDHFKVVLSIIHASRSLRQGHQISVAKELPFTIVCDDDSILNGPLSLYINEIKHFVKASDLRIEASSTGDQDAQFTTKVINDKLKILVPSSNVMKAQLEGAAAKGIDLDTVIQNKHAQLTKKLNKLNVDLDKLEAKKRQPGYFKSVPEAVKAKNE
;
A
#
# COMPACT_ATOMS: atom_id res chain seq x y z
N MET A 1 -20.20 55.26 -43.44
CA MET A 1 -20.69 53.96 -42.93
C MET A 1 -19.72 52.87 -43.34
N LYS A 2 -18.95 52.34 -42.39
CA LYS A 2 -18.35 50.99 -42.43
C LYS A 2 -17.90 50.69 -41.01
N SER A 3 -18.78 49.97 -40.31
CA SER A 3 -18.52 49.41 -38.98
C SER A 3 -17.42 48.36 -39.14
N THR A 4 -16.29 48.57 -38.49
CA THR A 4 -15.24 47.56 -38.31
C THR A 4 -15.77 46.55 -37.31
N LEU A 5 -16.25 45.40 -37.81
CA LEU A 5 -16.55 44.22 -37.01
C LEU A 5 -15.27 43.81 -36.27
N GLY A 6 -15.25 44.10 -34.97
CA GLY A 6 -14.23 43.60 -34.06
C GLY A 6 -14.22 42.08 -34.14
N THR A 7 -13.04 41.52 -34.36
CA THR A 7 -12.77 40.10 -34.19
C THR A 7 -13.33 39.64 -32.84
N PRO A 8 -14.16 38.58 -32.79
CA PRO A 8 -14.64 38.07 -31.53
C PRO A 8 -13.42 37.65 -30.72
N SER A 9 -13.25 38.26 -29.55
CA SER A 9 -12.34 37.77 -28.52
C SER A 9 -12.72 36.31 -28.29
N ASN A 10 -11.83 35.39 -28.65
CA ASN A 10 -11.96 33.98 -28.30
C ASN A 10 -11.96 33.90 -26.77
N VAL A 11 -13.14 33.98 -26.17
CA VAL A 11 -13.33 33.65 -24.77
C VAL A 11 -13.10 32.14 -24.70
N PRO A 12 -12.06 31.65 -24.02
CA PRO A 12 -11.82 30.23 -23.93
C PRO A 12 -13.00 29.59 -23.19
N SER A 13 -13.81 28.82 -23.90
CA SER A 13 -14.91 28.06 -23.35
C SER A 13 -14.65 26.58 -23.56
N LEU A 14 -14.76 25.79 -22.49
CA LEU A 14 -14.66 24.33 -22.57
C LEU A 14 -15.68 23.75 -23.57
N MET A 15 -16.79 24.44 -23.83
CA MET A 15 -17.83 24.03 -24.78
C MET A 15 -17.40 24.11 -26.25
N VAL A 16 -16.30 24.80 -26.56
CA VAL A 16 -15.74 24.88 -27.93
C VAL A 16 -14.37 24.20 -28.03
N GLU A 17 -13.87 23.61 -26.95
CA GLU A 17 -12.59 22.93 -26.92
C GLU A 17 -12.67 21.55 -27.59
N SER A 18 -11.60 21.15 -28.27
CA SER A 18 -11.54 19.85 -28.93
C SER A 18 -11.38 18.72 -27.91
N TRP A 19 -12.05 17.58 -28.14
CA TRP A 19 -11.90 16.44 -27.25
C TRP A 19 -10.46 15.90 -27.28
N PRO A 20 -9.84 15.60 -26.13
CA PRO A 20 -8.50 15.04 -26.06
C PRO A 20 -8.37 13.73 -26.85
N ASN A 21 -7.34 13.63 -27.70
CA ASN A 21 -7.07 12.43 -28.49
C ASN A 21 -5.83 11.69 -27.98
N HIS A 22 -5.75 10.37 -28.22
CA HIS A 22 -4.66 9.55 -27.70
C HIS A 22 -3.27 9.99 -28.19
N ALA A 23 -3.16 10.52 -29.42
CA ALA A 23 -1.89 11.00 -29.96
C ALA A 23 -1.32 12.18 -29.14
N GLN A 24 -2.19 13.07 -28.65
CA GLN A 24 -1.80 14.19 -27.79
C GLN A 24 -1.23 13.75 -26.43
N PHE A 25 -1.64 12.59 -25.91
CA PHE A 25 -1.18 12.09 -24.60
C PHE A 25 -0.10 11.04 -24.68
N SER A 26 0.07 10.41 -25.84
CA SER A 26 1.05 9.33 -26.04
C SER A 26 2.49 9.75 -25.72
N SER A 27 2.85 11.02 -25.95
CA SER A 27 4.17 11.57 -25.61
C SER A 27 4.39 11.81 -24.10
N PHE A 28 3.30 11.87 -23.32
CA PHE A 28 3.35 12.03 -21.87
C PHE A 28 3.26 10.70 -21.13
N TYR A 29 3.05 9.60 -21.85
CA TYR A 29 3.05 8.27 -21.27
C TYR A 29 4.46 7.87 -20.86
N ASP A 30 4.66 7.69 -19.55
CA ASP A 30 5.91 7.19 -18.99
C ASP A 30 5.63 5.95 -18.13
N LYS A 31 6.00 4.79 -18.67
CA LYS A 31 5.86 3.50 -17.99
C LYS A 31 6.69 3.44 -16.70
N GLN A 32 7.88 4.04 -16.68
CA GLN A 32 8.73 4.03 -15.51
C GLN A 32 8.06 4.75 -14.34
N VAL A 33 7.44 5.91 -14.63
CA VAL A 33 6.67 6.66 -13.64
C VAL A 33 5.47 5.85 -13.14
N GLU A 34 4.71 5.19 -14.03
CA GLU A 34 3.61 4.31 -13.61
C GLU A 34 4.09 3.19 -12.69
N ASP A 35 5.21 2.55 -13.01
CA ASP A 35 5.77 1.47 -12.20
C ASP A 35 6.30 1.98 -10.85
N HIS A 36 6.91 3.16 -10.81
CA HIS A 36 7.26 3.82 -9.55
C HIS A 36 6.03 4.10 -8.67
N PHE A 37 4.97 4.67 -9.25
CA PHE A 37 3.75 4.99 -8.51
C PHE A 37 3.00 3.75 -8.03
N LYS A 38 3.09 2.60 -8.72
CA LYS A 38 2.56 1.33 -8.20
C LYS A 38 3.24 0.94 -6.89
N VAL A 39 4.55 1.13 -6.76
CA VAL A 39 5.28 0.88 -5.52
C VAL A 39 4.84 1.85 -4.42
N VAL A 40 4.81 3.15 -4.72
CA VAL A 40 4.37 4.20 -3.78
C VAL A 40 2.95 3.93 -3.27
N LEU A 41 2.01 3.61 -4.17
CA LEU A 41 0.64 3.26 -3.81
C LEU A 41 0.58 2.00 -2.95
N SER A 42 1.40 1.00 -3.24
CA SER A 42 1.46 -0.23 -2.44
C SER A 42 1.92 0.05 -1.01
N ILE A 43 2.87 0.98 -0.84
CA ILE A 43 3.33 1.44 0.48
C ILE A 43 2.22 2.15 1.24
N ILE A 44 1.51 3.07 0.58
CA ILE A 44 0.36 3.79 1.17
C ILE A 44 -0.74 2.80 1.59
N HIS A 45 -1.07 1.84 0.73
CA HIS A 45 -2.08 0.82 1.03
C HIS A 45 -1.67 -0.09 2.19
N ALA A 46 -0.40 -0.50 2.26
CA ALA A 46 0.10 -1.30 3.37
C ALA A 46 0.04 -0.53 4.69
N SER A 47 0.45 0.74 4.72
CA SER A 47 0.29 1.61 5.89
C SER A 47 -1.18 1.72 6.32
N ARG A 48 -2.09 1.98 5.38
CA ARG A 48 -3.53 2.08 5.68
C ARG A 48 -4.11 0.77 6.21
N SER A 49 -3.69 -0.35 5.63
CA SER A 49 -4.09 -1.69 6.08
C SER A 49 -3.59 -1.97 7.50
N LEU A 50 -2.36 -1.58 7.83
CA LEU A 50 -1.80 -1.68 9.19
C LEU A 50 -2.61 -0.82 10.16
N ARG A 51 -2.86 0.45 9.84
CA ARG A 51 -3.68 1.35 10.68
C ARG A 51 -5.08 0.78 10.93
N GLN A 52 -5.75 0.32 9.87
CA GLN A 52 -7.08 -0.26 9.96
C GLN A 52 -7.08 -1.54 10.82
N GLY A 53 -6.11 -2.43 10.62
CA GLY A 53 -5.98 -3.65 11.41
C GLY A 53 -5.76 -3.40 12.90
N HIS A 54 -5.22 -2.24 13.24
CA HIS A 54 -4.95 -1.83 14.61
C HIS A 54 -5.88 -0.71 15.11
N GLN A 55 -6.94 -0.36 14.36
CA GLN A 55 -7.90 0.69 14.72
C GLN A 55 -7.25 2.06 15.03
N ILE A 56 -6.14 2.36 14.36
CA ILE A 56 -5.42 3.63 14.51
C ILE A 56 -6.02 4.66 13.56
N SER A 57 -6.23 5.89 14.05
CA SER A 57 -6.69 7.00 13.21
C SER A 57 -5.71 7.28 12.06
N VAL A 58 -6.24 7.64 10.89
CA VAL A 58 -5.44 8.03 9.73
C VAL A 58 -4.67 9.33 10.00
N ALA A 59 -5.22 10.22 10.83
CA ALA A 59 -4.59 11.48 11.18
C ALA A 59 -3.43 11.35 12.18
N LYS A 60 -3.32 10.21 12.87
CA LYS A 60 -2.28 10.01 13.89
C LYS A 60 -0.94 9.69 13.24
N GLU A 61 0.10 10.42 13.60
CA GLU A 61 1.43 10.12 13.11
C GLU A 61 2.04 8.88 13.78
N LEU A 62 2.78 8.08 13.01
CA LEU A 62 3.50 6.90 13.50
C LEU A 62 4.90 6.85 12.90
N PRO A 63 5.91 6.30 13.60
CA PRO A 63 7.21 6.03 13.00
C PRO A 63 7.11 4.78 12.10
N PHE A 64 7.63 4.88 10.88
CA PHE A 64 7.65 3.80 9.90
C PHE A 64 9.09 3.47 9.48
N THR A 65 9.37 2.18 9.32
CA THR A 65 10.60 1.70 8.68
C THR A 65 10.20 0.87 7.47
N ILE A 66 10.71 1.23 6.30
CA ILE A 66 10.53 0.47 5.05
C ILE A 66 11.76 -0.40 4.88
N VAL A 67 11.58 -1.71 4.84
CA VAL A 67 12.65 -2.64 4.49
C VAL A 67 12.47 -3.06 3.05
N CYS A 68 13.50 -2.84 2.24
CA CYS A 68 13.50 -3.23 0.85
C CYS A 68 14.84 -3.85 0.45
N ASP A 69 14.78 -5.05 -0.13
CA ASP A 69 15.97 -5.80 -0.58
C ASP A 69 16.20 -5.62 -2.10
N ASP A 70 15.52 -4.67 -2.74
CA ASP A 70 15.60 -4.43 -4.18
C ASP A 70 16.20 -3.06 -4.48
N ASP A 71 17.41 -3.07 -5.05
CA ASP A 71 18.15 -1.85 -5.40
C ASP A 71 17.42 -0.95 -6.39
N SER A 72 16.59 -1.53 -7.27
CA SER A 72 15.80 -0.75 -8.22
C SER A 72 14.71 0.08 -7.52
N ILE A 73 14.17 -0.46 -6.42
CA ILE A 73 13.15 0.19 -5.60
C ILE A 73 13.79 1.21 -4.65
N LEU A 74 14.92 0.85 -4.03
CA LEU A 74 15.70 1.71 -3.14
C LEU A 74 16.19 2.98 -3.83
N ASN A 75 16.87 2.82 -4.97
CA ASN A 75 17.45 3.94 -5.71
C ASN A 75 16.46 4.63 -6.66
N GLY A 76 15.27 4.05 -6.87
CA GLY A 76 14.21 4.61 -7.70
C GLY A 76 13.08 5.24 -6.88
N PRO A 77 11.90 4.61 -6.76
CA PRO A 77 10.72 5.21 -6.16
C PRO A 77 10.90 5.63 -4.68
N LEU A 78 11.69 4.89 -3.90
CA LEU A 78 11.89 5.22 -2.48
C LEU A 78 12.78 6.45 -2.27
N SER A 79 13.82 6.63 -3.09
CA SER A 79 14.70 7.81 -3.02
C SER A 79 14.02 9.06 -3.59
N LEU A 80 13.29 8.92 -4.69
CA LEU A 80 12.67 10.03 -5.41
C LEU A 80 11.44 10.60 -4.69
N TYR A 81 10.62 9.74 -4.08
CA TYR A 81 9.30 10.13 -3.53
C TYR A 81 9.21 10.01 -2.01
N ILE A 82 10.34 10.07 -1.29
CA ILE A 82 10.38 9.83 0.16
C ILE A 82 9.49 10.81 0.94
N ASN A 83 9.45 12.06 0.51
CA ASN A 83 8.70 13.13 1.18
C ASN A 83 7.19 12.95 0.98
N GLU A 84 6.79 12.59 -0.22
CA GLU A 84 5.42 12.27 -0.59
C GLU A 84 4.95 11.03 0.17
N ILE A 85 5.77 9.98 0.20
CA ILE A 85 5.49 8.76 0.99
C ILE A 85 5.30 9.14 2.46
N LYS A 86 6.23 9.91 3.06
CA LYS A 86 6.12 10.38 4.45
C LYS A 86 4.81 11.13 4.69
N HIS A 87 4.43 12.02 3.76
CA HIS A 87 3.21 12.82 3.86
C HIS A 87 1.94 11.96 3.79
N PHE A 88 1.84 11.06 2.80
CA PHE A 88 0.65 10.22 2.58
C PHE A 88 0.48 9.16 3.66
N VAL A 89 1.59 8.59 4.14
CA VAL A 89 1.61 7.59 5.21
C VAL A 89 1.36 8.23 6.59
N LYS A 90 1.43 9.56 6.70
CA LYS A 90 1.43 10.31 7.97
C LYS A 90 2.47 9.74 8.93
N ALA A 91 3.72 9.70 8.45
CA ALA A 91 4.84 9.18 9.21
C ALA A 91 5.52 10.30 10.02
N SER A 92 5.68 10.10 11.33
CA SER A 92 6.45 11.04 12.17
C SER A 92 7.93 10.98 11.80
N ASP A 93 8.44 9.75 11.68
CA ASP A 93 9.77 9.42 11.18
C ASP A 93 9.62 8.32 10.11
N LEU A 94 10.45 8.38 9.08
CA LEU A 94 10.45 7.42 7.99
C LEU A 94 11.89 6.99 7.70
N ARG A 95 12.20 5.72 7.98
CA ARG A 95 13.52 5.14 7.75
C ARG A 95 13.46 4.08 6.65
N ILE A 96 14.53 3.96 5.88
CA ILE A 96 14.69 2.91 4.88
C ILE A 96 15.86 2.03 5.28
N GLU A 97 15.66 0.72 5.29
CA GLU A 97 16.69 -0.28 5.57
C GLU A 97 16.78 -1.26 4.40
N ALA A 98 18.01 -1.56 3.98
CA ALA A 98 18.29 -2.39 2.79
C ALA A 98 18.23 -3.90 3.05
N SER A 99 18.08 -4.32 4.33
CA SER A 99 17.99 -5.73 4.72
C SER A 99 17.35 -5.82 6.09
N SER A 100 16.51 -6.84 6.32
CA SER A 100 15.97 -7.06 7.66
C SER A 100 17.07 -7.53 8.60
N THR A 101 17.31 -6.76 9.65
CA THR A 101 18.09 -7.20 10.80
C THR A 101 17.33 -8.33 11.50
N GLY A 102 17.77 -9.56 11.24
CA GLY A 102 17.29 -10.74 11.95
C GLY A 102 17.35 -10.52 13.46
N ASP A 103 16.29 -10.92 14.15
CA ASP A 103 16.01 -10.86 15.59
C ASP A 103 15.17 -9.68 16.12
N GLN A 104 14.91 -8.60 15.37
CA GLN A 104 14.03 -7.53 15.87
C GLN A 104 12.56 -7.64 15.44
N ASP A 105 12.19 -8.59 14.57
CA ASP A 105 10.83 -8.71 14.02
C ASP A 105 9.73 -8.81 15.10
N ALA A 106 10.03 -9.36 16.29
CA ALA A 106 9.07 -9.44 17.40
C ALA A 106 8.69 -8.07 17.98
N GLN A 107 9.56 -7.07 17.85
CA GLN A 107 9.34 -5.71 18.36
C GLN A 107 8.54 -4.84 17.39
N PHE A 108 8.38 -5.27 16.14
CA PHE A 108 7.71 -4.53 15.09
C PHE A 108 6.40 -5.19 14.65
N THR A 109 5.42 -4.35 14.34
CA THR A 109 4.22 -4.74 13.62
C THR A 109 4.53 -4.63 12.13
N THR A 110 4.59 -5.78 11.46
CA THR A 110 5.03 -5.89 10.06
C THR A 110 3.84 -6.03 9.11
N LYS A 111 3.90 -5.31 7.99
CA LYS A 111 3.03 -5.51 6.84
C LYS A 111 3.88 -5.78 5.61
N VAL A 112 3.77 -7.01 5.10
CA VAL A 112 4.43 -7.42 3.85
C VAL A 112 3.64 -6.86 2.67
N ILE A 113 4.35 -6.26 1.71
CA ILE A 113 3.80 -5.82 0.42
C ILE A 113 4.13 -6.89 -0.62
N ASN A 114 5.44 -7.15 -0.81
CA ASN A 114 6.00 -8.17 -1.69
C ASN A 114 7.15 -8.88 -0.95
N ASP A 115 7.68 -9.96 -1.51
CA ASP A 115 8.77 -10.74 -0.90
C ASP A 115 10.01 -9.90 -0.55
N LYS A 116 10.25 -8.84 -1.32
CA LYS A 116 11.38 -7.90 -1.14
C LYS A 116 11.01 -6.55 -0.54
N LEU A 117 9.74 -6.34 -0.15
CA LEU A 117 9.28 -5.05 0.34
C LEU A 117 8.29 -5.23 1.50
N LYS A 118 8.67 -4.71 2.67
CA LYS A 118 7.83 -4.72 3.87
C LYS A 118 7.89 -3.39 4.61
N ILE A 119 6.81 -3.09 5.31
CA ILE A 119 6.71 -1.93 6.19
C ILE A 119 6.64 -2.41 7.64
N LEU A 120 7.43 -1.78 8.49
CA LEU A 120 7.54 -2.03 9.92
C LEU A 120 7.08 -0.79 10.69
N VAL A 121 6.38 -1.02 11.79
CA VAL A 121 6.06 0.00 12.79
C VAL A 121 6.38 -0.58 14.17
N PRO A 122 7.12 0.10 15.05
CA PRO A 122 7.34 -0.37 16.41
C PRO A 122 6.02 -0.74 17.12
N SER A 123 5.91 -1.97 17.61
CA SER A 123 4.71 -2.49 18.27
C SER A 123 4.34 -1.68 19.51
N SER A 124 5.33 -1.08 20.19
CA SER A 124 5.10 -0.16 21.31
C SER A 124 4.32 1.09 20.90
N ASN A 125 4.65 1.69 19.74
CA ASN A 125 3.95 2.86 19.20
C ASN A 125 2.54 2.51 18.72
N VAL A 126 2.39 1.34 18.12
CA VAL A 126 1.08 0.79 17.76
C VAL A 126 0.22 0.63 19.01
N MET A 127 0.72 -0.05 20.05
CA MET A 127 -0.03 -0.24 21.30
C MET A 127 -0.39 1.08 21.97
N LYS A 128 0.55 2.02 22.11
CA LYS A 128 0.26 3.37 22.62
C LYS A 128 -0.86 4.05 21.83
N ALA A 129 -0.83 3.94 20.50
CA ALA A 129 -1.88 4.49 19.65
C ALA A 129 -3.24 3.83 19.84
N GLN A 130 -3.28 2.54 20.10
CA GLN A 130 -4.51 1.82 20.42
C GLN A 130 -5.05 2.21 21.80
N LEU A 131 -4.18 2.33 22.80
CA LEU A 131 -4.56 2.72 24.17
C LEU A 131 -5.13 4.13 24.21
N GLU A 132 -4.49 5.10 23.55
CA GLU A 132 -5.02 6.46 23.43
C GLU A 132 -6.37 6.49 22.71
N GLY A 133 -6.52 5.69 21.65
CA GLY A 133 -7.78 5.57 20.92
C GLY A 133 -8.91 4.93 21.73
N ALA A 134 -8.58 3.95 22.59
CA ALA A 134 -9.54 3.29 23.48
C ALA A 134 -9.93 4.21 24.64
N ALA A 135 -8.95 4.91 25.24
CA ALA A 135 -9.17 5.90 26.30
C ALA A 135 -10.07 7.05 25.81
N ALA A 136 -9.85 7.57 24.60
CA ALA A 136 -10.68 8.62 24.01
C ALA A 136 -12.13 8.17 23.73
N LYS A 137 -12.37 6.86 23.59
CA LYS A 137 -13.69 6.27 23.32
C LYS A 137 -14.36 5.68 24.56
N GLY A 138 -13.68 5.69 25.72
CA GLY A 138 -14.16 5.08 26.96
C GLY A 138 -14.36 3.56 26.88
N ILE A 139 -13.61 2.87 26.00
CA ILE A 139 -13.75 1.42 25.78
C ILE A 139 -12.78 0.68 26.72
N ASP A 140 -13.29 -0.36 27.39
CA ASP A 140 -12.52 -1.21 28.29
C ASP A 140 -11.46 -2.03 27.55
N LEU A 141 -10.26 -2.14 28.12
CA LEU A 141 -9.08 -2.75 27.50
C LEU A 141 -9.32 -4.21 27.15
N ASP A 142 -9.99 -4.94 28.04
CA ASP A 142 -10.24 -6.36 27.88
C ASP A 142 -11.11 -6.65 26.66
N THR A 143 -12.07 -5.77 26.36
CA THR A 143 -12.92 -5.89 25.17
C THR A 143 -12.13 -5.67 23.87
N VAL A 144 -11.14 -4.78 23.88
CA VAL A 144 -10.25 -4.53 22.71
C VAL A 144 -9.36 -5.75 22.46
N ILE A 145 -8.82 -6.34 23.52
CA ILE A 145 -7.96 -7.53 23.45
C ILE A 145 -8.76 -8.73 22.93
N GLN A 146 -9.96 -8.98 23.45
CA GLN A 146 -10.79 -10.10 23.00
C GLN A 146 -11.20 -9.96 21.52
N ASN A 147 -11.60 -8.75 21.09
CA ASN A 147 -11.94 -8.49 19.70
C ASN A 147 -10.75 -8.73 18.75
N LYS A 148 -9.54 -8.34 19.17
CA LYS A 148 -8.30 -8.64 18.44
C LYS A 148 -8.05 -10.14 18.34
N HIS A 149 -8.16 -10.86 19.46
CA HIS A 149 -7.96 -12.30 19.48
C HIS A 149 -8.94 -13.00 18.54
N ALA A 150 -10.23 -12.65 18.59
CA ALA A 150 -11.24 -13.21 17.71
C ALA A 150 -10.94 -12.95 16.22
N GLN A 151 -10.49 -11.75 15.87
CA GLN A 151 -10.11 -11.42 14.49
C GLN A 151 -8.88 -12.20 14.01
N LEU A 152 -7.86 -12.34 14.86
CA LEU A 152 -6.65 -13.10 14.54
C LEU A 152 -6.95 -14.59 14.36
N THR A 153 -7.73 -15.18 15.27
CA THR A 153 -8.16 -16.59 15.16
C THR A 153 -8.97 -16.82 13.87
N LYS A 154 -9.88 -15.90 13.53
CA LYS A 154 -10.64 -15.99 12.26
C LYS A 154 -9.74 -15.93 11.03
N LYS A 155 -8.71 -15.09 11.03
CA LYS A 155 -7.74 -15.00 9.93
C LYS A 155 -6.88 -16.24 9.82
N LEU A 156 -6.39 -16.77 10.94
CA LEU A 156 -5.61 -18.01 10.96
C LEU A 156 -6.43 -19.18 10.41
N ASN A 157 -7.66 -19.34 10.87
CA ASN A 157 -8.54 -20.41 10.39
C ASN A 157 -8.79 -20.29 8.88
N LYS A 158 -9.02 -19.07 8.37
CA LYS A 158 -9.19 -18.86 6.93
C LYS A 158 -7.92 -19.22 6.14
N LEU A 159 -6.75 -18.79 6.62
CA LEU A 159 -5.47 -19.09 5.98
C LEU A 159 -5.19 -20.58 5.93
N ASN A 160 -5.43 -21.32 7.02
CA ASN A 160 -5.27 -22.78 7.04
C ASN A 160 -6.19 -23.45 6.00
N VAL A 161 -7.46 -23.05 5.94
CA VAL A 161 -8.40 -23.58 4.93
C VAL A 161 -7.97 -23.26 3.51
N ASP A 162 -7.46 -22.06 3.25
CA ASP A 162 -7.01 -21.66 1.92
C ASP A 162 -5.72 -22.39 1.53
N LEU A 163 -4.80 -22.65 2.47
CA LEU A 163 -3.63 -23.51 2.28
C LEU A 163 -4.03 -24.96 1.98
N ASP A 164 -4.93 -25.54 2.77
CA ASP A 164 -5.43 -26.90 2.55
C ASP A 164 -6.06 -27.05 1.15
N LYS A 165 -6.84 -26.05 0.71
CA LYS A 165 -7.42 -26.01 -0.64
C LYS A 165 -6.35 -25.89 -1.73
N LEU A 166 -5.31 -25.10 -1.48
CA LEU A 166 -4.21 -24.93 -2.43
C LEU A 166 -3.42 -26.23 -2.57
N GLU A 167 -3.09 -26.88 -1.45
CA GLU A 167 -2.44 -28.19 -1.43
C GLU A 167 -3.30 -29.26 -2.12
N ALA A 168 -4.60 -29.30 -1.83
CA ALA A 168 -5.52 -30.23 -2.48
C ALA A 168 -5.56 -30.02 -4.00
N LYS A 169 -5.52 -28.77 -4.47
CA LYS A 169 -5.42 -28.45 -5.91
C LYS A 169 -4.08 -28.88 -6.51
N LYS A 170 -2.96 -28.63 -5.82
CA LYS A 170 -1.62 -29.05 -6.28
C LYS A 170 -1.49 -30.58 -6.36
N ARG A 171 -2.19 -31.32 -5.50
CA ARG A 171 -2.22 -32.80 -5.50
C ARG A 171 -3.14 -33.42 -6.57
N GLN A 172 -3.97 -32.64 -7.28
CA GLN A 172 -4.82 -33.19 -8.33
C GLN A 172 -3.99 -33.67 -9.54
N PRO A 173 -4.22 -34.90 -10.04
CA PRO A 173 -3.51 -35.42 -11.19
C PRO A 173 -3.80 -34.56 -12.42
N GLY A 174 -2.75 -34.05 -13.07
CA GLY A 174 -2.85 -33.20 -14.26
C GLY A 174 -2.81 -31.69 -13.99
N TYR A 175 -2.80 -31.24 -12.73
CA TYR A 175 -2.68 -29.81 -12.36
C TYR A 175 -1.49 -29.12 -13.04
N PHE A 176 -0.33 -29.76 -13.04
CA PHE A 176 0.88 -29.22 -13.66
C PHE A 176 0.84 -29.19 -15.19
N LYS A 177 -0.14 -29.84 -15.84
CA LYS A 177 -0.31 -29.79 -17.31
C LYS A 177 -1.42 -28.83 -17.74
N SER A 178 -2.47 -28.66 -16.94
CA SER A 178 -3.64 -27.83 -17.30
C SER A 178 -3.52 -26.37 -16.90
N VAL A 179 -2.74 -26.05 -15.87
CA VAL A 179 -2.64 -24.68 -15.34
C VAL A 179 -1.56 -23.88 -16.09
N PRO A 180 -1.83 -22.63 -16.51
CA PRO A 180 -0.83 -21.76 -17.12
C PRO A 180 0.37 -21.48 -16.18
N GLU A 181 1.56 -21.33 -16.74
CA GLU A 181 2.80 -21.12 -15.96
C GLU A 181 2.74 -19.88 -15.06
N ALA A 182 2.14 -18.78 -15.54
CA ALA A 182 1.95 -17.57 -14.74
C ALA A 182 1.09 -17.77 -13.47
N VAL A 183 0.24 -18.80 -13.45
CA VAL A 183 -0.56 -19.16 -12.28
C VAL A 183 0.20 -20.13 -11.38
N LYS A 184 1.04 -21.00 -11.95
CA LYS A 184 1.91 -21.90 -11.18
C LYS A 184 2.94 -21.12 -10.37
N ALA A 185 3.60 -20.14 -10.97
CA ALA A 185 4.59 -19.28 -10.32
C ALA A 185 4.02 -18.42 -9.18
N LYS A 186 2.69 -18.24 -9.12
CA LYS A 186 2.00 -17.55 -8.00
C LYS A 186 1.56 -18.49 -6.88
N ASN A 187 1.59 -19.81 -7.11
CA ASN A 187 1.18 -20.85 -6.16
C ASN A 187 2.38 -21.60 -5.56
N GLU A 188 3.59 -21.18 -5.92
CA GLU A 188 4.85 -21.48 -5.24
C GLU A 188 5.12 -20.39 -4.21
#